data_AF-A0A1G1TDY6-F1
#
_entry.id   AF-A0A1G1TDY6-F1
#
_cell.length_a   1.000
_cell.length_b   1.000
_cell.length_c   1.000
_cell.angle_alpha   90.00
_cell.angle_beta   90.00
_cell.angle_gamma   90.00
#
_symmetry.space_group_name_H-M   'P 1'
#
loop_
_entity.id
_entity.type
_entity.pdbx_description
1 polymer ?
#
loop_
_entity_poly.entity_id
_entity_poly.type
_entity_poly.pdbx_seq_one_letter_code
_entity_poly.pdbx_strand_id
1 'polypeptide(L)'
;MKTFTRTLLLAALTAASGLFAACSNKDKDDTPAPADPKPAFQMSSYFDFITTTPAGGAAHSGYGTGYRPSDITATATLGPQVLALDFEAGTDNAYFEVDRAKLSAKWTGTYALRCRNRPTDPVFTSYTYTVRTATGSSGAFYRFSETTRELTGNVTITAYDAKRQLVSGTYEVRAPEQNEPSATITFGGPKCTIILEGSFENLKVKAQ
;
A
#
# COMPACT_ATOMS: atom_id res chain seq x y z
N MET A 1 30.57 -52.58 -4.11
CA MET A 1 31.22 -52.67 -5.45
C MET A 1 31.43 -51.26 -5.98
N LYS A 2 32.67 -51.00 -6.45
CA LYS A 2 33.15 -49.91 -7.32
C LYS A 2 33.14 -48.47 -6.76
N THR A 3 34.24 -48.22 -6.06
CA THR A 3 35.04 -46.98 -6.04
C THR A 3 35.39 -46.46 -7.45
N PHE A 4 35.47 -45.13 -7.60
CA PHE A 4 36.45 -44.50 -8.49
C PHE A 4 37.13 -43.32 -7.79
N THR A 5 38.43 -43.24 -8.03
CA THR A 5 39.45 -42.47 -7.33
C THR A 5 40.22 -41.67 -8.37
N ARG A 6 40.66 -40.44 -8.03
CA ARG A 6 41.96 -39.78 -8.32
C ARG A 6 41.81 -38.29 -8.71
N THR A 7 42.29 -37.30 -7.92
CA THR A 7 43.68 -36.80 -7.69
C THR A 7 44.28 -36.15 -8.96
N LEU A 8 44.75 -34.89 -9.04
CA LEU A 8 45.91 -34.16 -8.46
C LEU A 8 45.79 -32.66 -8.85
N LEU A 9 46.04 -31.63 -8.00
CA LEU A 9 47.28 -31.02 -7.43
C LEU A 9 47.94 -29.87 -8.26
N LEU A 10 48.34 -28.81 -7.53
CA LEU A 10 49.32 -27.73 -7.77
C LEU A 10 48.94 -26.56 -8.71
N ALA A 11 49.41 -25.31 -8.53
CA ALA A 11 49.94 -24.49 -7.43
C ALA A 11 50.32 -23.11 -8.04
N ALA A 12 50.56 -22.14 -7.14
CA ALA A 12 51.54 -21.04 -7.26
C ALA A 12 51.04 -19.60 -7.51
N LEU A 13 51.51 -18.77 -6.58
CA LEU A 13 51.53 -17.31 -6.45
C LEU A 13 52.03 -16.58 -7.70
N THR A 14 51.44 -15.41 -7.96
CA THR A 14 52.21 -14.20 -8.30
C THR A 14 51.63 -13.00 -7.58
N ALA A 15 52.36 -12.53 -6.56
CA ALA A 15 52.23 -11.19 -6.03
C ALA A 15 52.92 -10.22 -6.99
N ALA A 16 52.22 -9.17 -7.41
CA ALA A 16 52.82 -8.02 -8.09
C ALA A 16 52.34 -6.75 -7.39
N SER A 17 53.21 -6.25 -6.53
CA SER A 17 53.17 -4.92 -5.95
C SER A 17 53.35 -3.90 -7.07
N GLY A 18 52.31 -3.12 -7.36
CA GLY A 18 52.36 -1.99 -8.28
C GLY A 18 51.76 -0.76 -7.62
N LEU A 19 52.61 0.00 -6.94
CA LEU A 19 52.33 1.35 -6.47
C LEU A 19 52.10 2.27 -7.67
N PHE A 20 50.84 2.61 -7.96
CA PHE A 20 50.50 3.87 -8.62
C PHE A 20 49.82 4.78 -7.60
N ALA A 21 50.64 5.46 -6.81
CA ALA A 21 50.27 6.73 -6.24
C ALA A 21 50.36 7.77 -7.36
N ALA A 22 49.22 8.10 -7.95
CA ALA A 22 49.04 9.35 -8.67
C ALA A 22 47.73 9.99 -8.19
N CYS A 23 47.88 10.96 -7.29
CA CYS A 23 46.96 12.08 -7.10
C CYS A 23 46.58 12.63 -8.51
N SER A 24 45.35 13.00 -8.82
CA SER A 24 44.55 14.03 -8.16
C SER A 24 43.16 14.03 -8.79
N ASN A 25 42.13 13.97 -7.95
CA ASN A 25 40.98 14.87 -7.98
C ASN A 25 40.03 14.44 -6.88
N LYS A 26 40.29 14.95 -5.67
CA LYS A 26 39.25 15.13 -4.67
C LYS A 26 38.41 16.34 -5.09
N ASP A 27 37.68 16.20 -6.18
CA ASP A 27 36.43 16.92 -6.35
C ASP A 27 35.34 15.90 -6.04
N LYS A 28 35.30 15.47 -4.76
CA LYS A 28 33.99 15.13 -4.22
C LYS A 28 33.28 16.46 -4.20
N ASP A 29 32.36 16.62 -5.14
CA ASP A 29 31.21 17.50 -5.00
C ASP A 29 30.57 17.18 -3.64
N ASP A 30 31.10 17.77 -2.57
CA ASP A 30 30.55 17.78 -1.21
C ASP A 30 29.35 18.74 -1.15
N THR A 31 28.67 18.92 -2.28
CA THR A 31 27.35 19.54 -2.31
C THR A 31 26.42 18.56 -1.60
N PRO A 32 25.86 18.91 -0.42
CA PRO A 32 24.94 18.03 0.29
C PRO A 32 23.83 17.60 -0.67
N ALA A 33 23.49 16.31 -0.68
CA ALA A 33 22.37 15.84 -1.47
C ALA A 33 21.14 16.71 -1.14
N PRO A 34 20.42 17.26 -2.13
CA PRO A 34 19.31 18.14 -1.83
C PRO A 34 18.29 17.39 -0.99
N ALA A 35 17.81 18.03 0.08
CA ALA A 35 16.86 17.44 1.01
C ALA A 35 15.65 16.82 0.28
N ASP A 36 15.08 15.79 0.88
CA ASP A 36 13.88 15.17 0.33
C ASP A 36 12.75 16.22 0.30
N PRO A 37 11.98 16.29 -0.79
CA PRO A 37 10.79 17.13 -0.85
C PRO A 37 9.82 16.75 0.27
N LYS A 38 9.09 17.74 0.78
CA LYS A 38 8.10 17.54 1.84
C LYS A 38 7.02 16.55 1.38
N PRO A 39 6.67 15.54 2.18
CA PRO A 39 5.55 14.65 1.87
C PRO A 39 4.22 15.39 1.95
N ALA A 40 3.28 15.02 1.10
CA ALA A 40 1.90 15.53 1.09
C ALA A 40 0.91 14.39 0.88
N PHE A 41 -0.17 14.38 1.68
CA PHE A 41 -1.16 13.31 1.67
C PHE A 41 -2.56 13.88 1.65
N GLN A 42 -3.45 13.19 0.94
CA GLN A 42 -4.89 13.42 0.98
C GLN A 42 -5.58 12.08 1.13
N MET A 43 -6.63 12.07 1.94
CA MET A 43 -7.48 10.90 2.15
C MET A 43 -8.90 11.38 2.35
N SER A 44 -9.84 10.59 1.86
CA SER A 44 -11.25 10.76 2.13
C SER A 44 -11.93 9.40 2.20
N SER A 45 -12.89 9.29 3.11
CA SER A 45 -13.80 8.17 3.22
C SER A 45 -15.22 8.67 3.01
N TYR A 46 -16.03 7.88 2.31
CA TYR A 46 -17.45 8.13 2.14
C TYR A 46 -18.24 6.83 2.26
N PHE A 47 -19.25 6.85 3.14
CA PHE A 47 -20.14 5.73 3.39
C PHE A 47 -21.48 6.04 2.76
N ASP A 48 -21.76 5.41 1.62
CA ASP A 48 -23.01 5.55 0.88
C ASP A 48 -24.00 4.48 1.36
N PHE A 49 -25.06 4.89 2.05
CA PHE A 49 -25.97 3.95 2.71
C PHE A 49 -26.94 3.30 1.72
N ILE A 50 -27.20 2.02 1.92
CA ILE A 50 -28.08 1.21 1.07
C ILE A 50 -29.39 0.94 1.81
N THR A 51 -30.52 1.09 1.12
CA THR A 51 -31.85 0.72 1.61
C THR A 51 -32.40 -0.49 0.86
N THR A 52 -33.30 -1.22 1.51
CA THR A 52 -34.04 -2.30 0.85
C THR A 52 -35.22 -1.70 0.08
N THR A 53 -35.36 -2.04 -1.20
CA THR A 53 -36.46 -1.58 -2.04
C THR A 53 -37.75 -2.34 -1.70
N PRO A 54 -38.94 -1.80 -2.03
CA PRO A 54 -40.20 -2.51 -1.82
C PRO A 54 -40.28 -3.88 -2.50
N ALA A 55 -39.50 -4.08 -3.58
CA ALA A 55 -39.40 -5.34 -4.31
C ALA A 55 -38.39 -6.33 -3.70
N GLY A 56 -37.78 -6.00 -2.55
CA GLY A 56 -36.80 -6.85 -1.86
C GLY A 56 -35.37 -6.77 -2.42
N GLY A 57 -35.07 -5.79 -3.28
CA GLY A 57 -33.72 -5.52 -3.78
C GLY A 57 -32.95 -4.51 -2.92
N ALA A 58 -31.71 -4.21 -3.29
CA ALA A 58 -30.90 -3.17 -2.66
C ALA A 58 -30.82 -1.93 -3.57
N ALA A 59 -30.94 -0.73 -3.00
CA ALA A 59 -30.74 0.53 -3.71
C ALA A 59 -29.98 1.54 -2.84
N HIS A 60 -29.28 2.47 -3.49
CA HIS A 60 -28.65 3.60 -2.79
C HIS A 60 -29.74 4.48 -2.15
N SER A 61 -29.54 4.84 -0.89
CA SER A 61 -30.49 5.64 -0.13
C SER A 61 -30.53 7.11 -0.58
N GLY A 62 -29.49 7.57 -1.27
CA GLY A 62 -29.26 8.98 -1.56
C GLY A 62 -28.63 9.76 -0.38
N TYR A 63 -28.35 9.07 0.73
CA TYR A 63 -27.68 9.61 1.91
C TYR A 63 -26.36 8.89 2.16
N GLY A 64 -25.41 9.63 2.73
CA GLY A 64 -24.14 9.07 3.15
C GLY A 64 -23.36 10.01 4.05
N THR A 65 -22.32 9.49 4.67
CA THR A 65 -21.42 10.26 5.54
C THR A 65 -20.03 10.29 4.94
N GLY A 66 -19.47 11.49 4.79
CA GLY A 66 -18.11 11.69 4.30
C GLY A 66 -17.20 12.24 5.38
N TYR A 67 -15.94 11.82 5.35
CA TYR A 67 -14.89 12.36 6.19
C TYR A 67 -13.63 12.65 5.36
N ARG A 68 -13.02 13.80 5.64
CA ARG A 68 -11.79 14.28 4.99
C ARG A 68 -10.83 14.73 6.08
N PRO A 69 -10.03 13.80 6.64
CA PRO A 69 -9.07 14.14 7.68
C PRO A 69 -7.99 15.09 7.15
N SER A 70 -7.45 15.92 8.04
CA SER A 70 -6.32 16.82 7.73
C SER A 70 -5.01 16.36 8.37
N ASP A 71 -5.06 15.44 9.33
CA ASP A 71 -3.98 14.91 10.15
C ASP A 71 -3.52 13.52 9.68
N ILE A 72 -3.22 13.41 8.38
CA ILE A 72 -2.85 12.13 7.77
C ILE A 72 -1.38 11.82 8.03
N THR A 73 -1.12 10.66 8.62
CA THR A 73 0.20 10.03 8.67
C THR A 73 0.23 8.90 7.64
N ALA A 74 1.37 8.73 6.97
CA ALA A 74 1.52 7.66 6.01
C ALA A 74 2.89 6.99 6.13
N THR A 75 2.92 5.68 5.88
CA THR A 75 4.16 4.91 5.80
C THR A 75 4.18 4.06 4.53
N ALA A 76 5.36 3.93 3.93
CA ALA A 76 5.60 2.95 2.89
C ALA A 76 6.75 2.03 3.30
N THR A 77 6.51 0.72 3.24
CA THR A 77 7.50 -0.29 3.60
C THR A 77 7.64 -1.29 2.46
N LEU A 78 8.88 -1.48 1.98
CA LEU A 78 9.21 -2.49 0.99
C LEU A 78 9.69 -3.76 1.71
N GLY A 79 8.83 -4.76 1.73
CA GLY A 79 9.17 -6.11 2.17
C GLY A 79 9.70 -6.99 1.03
N PRO A 80 10.00 -8.27 1.33
CA PRO A 80 10.41 -9.24 0.31
C PRO A 80 9.32 -9.51 -0.73
N GLN A 81 8.05 -9.48 -0.32
CA GLN A 81 6.91 -9.88 -1.16
C GLN A 81 6.02 -8.71 -1.61
N VAL A 82 5.97 -7.62 -0.84
CA VAL A 82 5.02 -6.54 -1.09
C VAL A 82 5.65 -5.17 -0.85
N LEU A 83 5.13 -4.17 -1.55
CA LEU A 83 5.19 -2.77 -1.14
C LEU A 83 3.91 -2.47 -0.33
N ALA A 84 4.06 -2.31 0.98
CA ALA A 84 2.97 -1.91 1.86
C ALA A 84 2.85 -0.38 1.89
N LEU A 85 1.64 0.13 1.72
CA LEU A 85 1.27 1.54 1.84
C LEU A 85 0.19 1.63 2.91
N ASP A 86 0.47 2.42 3.94
CA ASP A 86 -0.40 2.59 5.10
C ASP A 86 -0.72 4.06 5.30
N PHE A 87 -2.00 4.41 5.39
CA PHE A 87 -2.51 5.77 5.57
C PHE A 87 -3.43 5.81 6.79
N GLU A 88 -3.00 6.45 7.86
CA GLU A 88 -3.74 6.64 9.10
C GLU A 88 -4.18 8.09 9.24
N ALA A 89 -5.43 8.33 9.65
CA ALA A 89 -5.86 9.65 10.07
C ALA A 89 -7.10 9.58 10.98
N GLY A 90 -6.93 9.99 12.24
CA GLY A 90 -8.01 10.01 13.22
C GLY A 90 -8.68 8.64 13.40
N THR A 91 -9.88 8.49 12.82
CA THR A 91 -10.70 7.27 12.87
C THR A 91 -10.40 6.30 11.74
N ASP A 92 -9.69 6.72 10.70
CA ASP A 92 -9.52 6.00 9.45
C ASP A 92 -8.13 5.42 9.31
N ASN A 93 -8.05 4.20 8.78
CA ASN A 93 -6.83 3.59 8.32
C ASN A 93 -7.05 2.86 6.99
N ALA A 94 -6.47 3.35 5.90
CA ALA A 94 -6.48 2.69 4.59
C ALA A 94 -5.14 1.99 4.35
N TYR A 95 -5.19 0.69 4.08
CA TYR A 95 -4.01 -0.15 3.94
C TYR A 95 -4.00 -0.88 2.59
N PHE A 96 -2.84 -0.88 1.94
CA PHE A 96 -2.62 -1.51 0.65
C PHE A 96 -1.32 -2.30 0.64
N GLU A 97 -1.34 -3.49 0.06
CA GLU A 97 -0.12 -4.24 -0.26
C GLU A 97 -0.06 -4.48 -1.76
N VAL A 98 0.90 -3.88 -2.44
CA VAL A 98 1.15 -4.14 -3.85
C VAL A 98 2.13 -5.29 -3.98
N ASP A 99 1.71 -6.38 -4.61
CA ASP A 99 2.54 -7.55 -4.91
C ASP A 99 3.80 -7.12 -5.68
N ARG A 100 4.96 -7.31 -5.05
CA ARG A 100 6.25 -6.86 -5.58
C ARG A 100 6.61 -7.56 -6.88
N ALA A 101 6.16 -8.79 -7.09
CA ALA A 101 6.39 -9.52 -8.34
C ALA A 101 5.58 -8.94 -9.51
N LYS A 102 4.55 -8.14 -9.23
CA LYS A 102 3.68 -7.48 -10.21
C LYS A 102 3.95 -5.99 -10.37
N LEU A 103 4.79 -5.40 -9.51
CA LEU A 103 5.28 -4.05 -9.72
C LEU A 103 6.07 -3.97 -11.02
N SER A 104 5.83 -2.93 -11.82
CA SER A 104 6.66 -2.67 -12.99
C SER A 104 8.11 -2.41 -12.56
N ALA A 105 9.08 -2.58 -13.46
CA ALA A 105 10.49 -2.32 -13.12
C ALA A 105 10.75 -0.87 -12.64
N LYS A 106 9.90 0.08 -13.08
CA LYS A 106 9.95 1.49 -12.66
C LYS A 106 8.98 1.81 -11.51
N TRP A 107 8.25 0.80 -11.03
CA TRP A 107 7.15 0.85 -10.06
C TRP A 107 5.94 1.68 -10.49
N THR A 108 6.06 2.54 -11.49
CA THR A 108 4.95 3.31 -12.03
C THR A 108 3.95 2.42 -12.77
N GLY A 109 2.66 2.72 -12.61
CA GLY A 109 1.57 1.97 -13.19
C GLY A 109 0.31 1.99 -12.33
N THR A 110 -0.77 1.43 -12.88
CA THR A 110 -2.05 1.25 -12.20
C THR A 110 -2.23 -0.22 -11.86
N TYR A 111 -2.46 -0.49 -10.58
CA TYR A 111 -2.52 -1.83 -10.02
C TYR A 111 -3.94 -2.10 -9.51
N ALA A 112 -4.59 -3.11 -10.08
CA ALA A 112 -5.96 -3.47 -9.75
C ALA A 112 -6.08 -4.01 -8.31
N LEU A 113 -7.20 -3.71 -7.67
CA LEU A 113 -7.51 -4.22 -6.33
C LEU A 113 -7.97 -5.67 -6.40
N ARG A 114 -7.38 -6.51 -5.54
CA ARG A 114 -7.79 -7.88 -5.28
C ARG A 114 -9.16 -7.90 -4.63
N CYS A 115 -9.98 -8.84 -5.08
CA CYS A 115 -11.25 -9.21 -4.45
C CYS A 115 -11.43 -10.73 -4.52
N ARG A 116 -12.51 -11.24 -3.91
CA ARG A 116 -12.79 -12.68 -3.88
C ARG A 116 -12.89 -13.33 -5.26
N ASN A 117 -13.46 -12.61 -6.24
CA ASN A 117 -13.60 -13.10 -7.61
C ASN A 117 -12.33 -12.90 -8.47
N ARG A 118 -11.38 -12.09 -8.02
CA ARG A 118 -10.08 -11.84 -8.68
C ARG A 118 -8.94 -11.94 -7.67
N PRO A 119 -8.67 -13.14 -7.12
CA PRO A 119 -7.72 -13.33 -6.03
C PRO A 119 -6.26 -13.12 -6.47
N THR A 120 -5.99 -13.11 -7.77
CA THR A 120 -4.64 -12.93 -8.34
C THR A 120 -4.28 -11.48 -8.64
N ASP A 121 -5.23 -10.54 -8.49
CA ASP A 121 -4.95 -9.11 -8.71
C ASP A 121 -3.88 -8.59 -7.73
N PRO A 122 -3.11 -7.56 -8.15
CA PRO A 122 -1.86 -7.19 -7.50
C PRO A 122 -2.01 -6.57 -6.12
N VAL A 123 -3.11 -5.88 -5.84
CA VAL A 123 -3.22 -5.08 -4.61
C VAL A 123 -4.14 -5.75 -3.59
N PHE A 124 -3.60 -6.23 -2.47
CA PHE A 124 -4.42 -6.48 -1.29
C PHE A 124 -4.83 -5.14 -0.67
N THR A 125 -6.07 -5.03 -0.21
CA THR A 125 -6.57 -3.84 0.46
C THR A 125 -7.46 -4.18 1.66
N SER A 126 -7.25 -3.41 2.72
CA SER A 126 -8.09 -3.40 3.91
C SER A 126 -8.30 -1.98 4.41
N TYR A 127 -9.33 -1.80 5.21
CA TYR A 127 -9.66 -0.52 5.83
C TYR A 127 -10.13 -0.72 7.26
N THR A 128 -9.71 0.16 8.15
CA THR A 128 -10.20 0.23 9.52
C THR A 128 -10.94 1.53 9.73
N TYR A 129 -12.10 1.44 10.36
CA TYR A 129 -12.84 2.59 10.88
C TYR A 129 -12.99 2.45 12.39
N THR A 130 -12.50 3.41 13.16
CA THR A 130 -12.50 3.40 14.63
C THR A 130 -13.32 4.56 15.16
N VAL A 131 -14.38 4.27 15.92
CA VAL A 131 -15.12 5.26 16.71
C VAL A 131 -14.57 5.28 18.13
N ARG A 132 -13.98 6.41 18.52
CA ARG A 132 -13.65 6.67 19.93
C ARG A 132 -14.87 7.21 20.65
N THR A 133 -15.29 6.53 21.71
CA THR A 133 -16.40 6.93 22.58
C THR A 133 -15.87 7.26 23.97
N ALA A 134 -16.69 7.89 24.82
CA ALA A 134 -16.31 8.21 26.20
C ALA A 134 -16.00 6.96 27.05
N THR A 135 -16.50 5.78 26.67
CA THR A 135 -16.38 4.52 27.42
C THR A 135 -15.38 3.53 26.81
N GLY A 136 -14.76 3.87 25.67
CA GLY A 136 -13.82 2.99 24.98
C GLY A 136 -13.73 3.27 23.48
N SER A 137 -12.98 2.44 22.75
CA SER A 137 -12.94 2.48 21.29
C SER A 137 -13.71 1.29 20.71
N SER A 138 -14.60 1.57 19.77
CA SER A 138 -15.26 0.56 18.92
C SER A 138 -14.76 0.76 17.49
N GLY A 139 -14.83 -0.26 16.65
CA GLY A 139 -14.43 -0.11 15.27
C GLY A 139 -14.80 -1.31 14.41
N ALA A 140 -14.65 -1.13 13.10
CA ALA A 140 -14.84 -2.15 12.10
C ALA A 140 -13.56 -2.30 11.29
N PHE A 141 -13.15 -3.55 11.09
CA PHE A 141 -12.03 -3.91 10.23
C PHE A 141 -12.56 -4.61 8.98
N TYR A 142 -12.29 -4.03 7.82
CA TYR A 142 -12.76 -4.49 6.53
C TYR A 142 -11.59 -5.07 5.72
N ARG A 143 -11.51 -6.40 5.63
CA ARG A 143 -10.55 -7.10 4.76
C ARG A 143 -11.09 -7.24 3.34
N PHE A 144 -11.29 -6.12 2.65
CA PHE A 144 -11.99 -6.08 1.36
C PHE A 144 -11.52 -7.14 0.37
N SER A 145 -10.20 -7.35 0.24
CA SER A 145 -9.66 -8.31 -0.72
C SER A 145 -10.04 -9.77 -0.47
N GLU A 146 -10.44 -10.12 0.75
CA GLU A 146 -10.84 -11.49 1.12
C GLU A 146 -12.36 -11.63 1.18
N THR A 147 -13.06 -10.60 1.65
CA THR A 147 -14.48 -10.69 1.99
C THR A 147 -15.41 -10.14 0.91
N THR A 148 -14.93 -9.18 0.11
CA THR A 148 -15.75 -8.51 -0.90
C THR A 148 -15.73 -9.29 -2.21
N ARG A 149 -16.92 -9.62 -2.74
CA ARG A 149 -17.06 -10.35 -4.02
C ARG A 149 -16.49 -9.56 -5.19
N GLU A 150 -17.00 -8.34 -5.33
CA GLU A 150 -16.62 -7.39 -6.38
C GLU A 150 -16.12 -6.11 -5.73
N LEU A 151 -14.88 -5.75 -6.03
CA LEU A 151 -14.26 -4.51 -5.60
C LEU A 151 -13.84 -3.74 -6.85
N THR A 152 -14.03 -2.42 -6.88
CA THR A 152 -13.54 -1.59 -7.99
C THR A 152 -12.61 -0.50 -7.48
N GLY A 153 -11.79 0.03 -8.37
CA GLY A 153 -10.75 1.00 -8.04
C GLY A 153 -9.35 0.41 -8.28
N ASN A 154 -8.33 1.14 -7.83
CA ASN A 154 -6.93 0.81 -8.06
C ASN A 154 -6.02 1.59 -7.11
N VAL A 155 -4.76 1.13 -7.04
CA VAL A 155 -3.64 1.96 -6.60
C VAL A 155 -2.85 2.35 -7.84
N THR A 156 -2.63 3.64 -8.06
CA THR A 156 -1.80 4.15 -9.15
C THR A 156 -0.54 4.76 -8.59
N ILE A 157 0.62 4.22 -8.96
CA ILE A 157 1.92 4.82 -8.67
C ILE A 157 2.30 5.68 -9.87
N THR A 158 2.37 7.00 -9.66
CA THR A 158 2.67 7.99 -10.70
C THR A 158 4.16 8.28 -10.81
N ALA A 159 4.90 8.16 -9.70
CA ALA A 159 6.34 8.36 -9.68
C ALA A 159 7.03 7.50 -8.62
N TYR A 160 8.26 7.07 -8.94
CA TYR A 160 9.19 6.50 -7.98
C TYR A 160 10.60 7.07 -8.22
N ASP A 161 11.12 7.82 -7.25
CA ASP A 161 12.51 8.26 -7.21
C ASP A 161 13.34 7.20 -6.50
N ALA A 162 14.05 6.37 -7.27
CA ALA A 162 14.88 5.30 -6.70
C ALA A 162 16.07 5.82 -5.89
N LYS A 163 16.60 7.01 -6.21
CA LYS A 163 17.76 7.60 -5.50
C LYS A 163 17.35 8.05 -4.11
N ARG A 164 16.18 8.66 -3.98
CA ARG A 164 15.62 9.11 -2.70
C ARG A 164 14.66 8.12 -2.06
N GLN A 165 14.31 7.04 -2.74
CA GLN A 165 13.29 6.06 -2.31
C GLN A 165 11.95 6.74 -1.99
N LEU A 166 11.48 7.61 -2.88
CA LEU A 166 10.22 8.35 -2.72
C LEU A 166 9.19 7.83 -3.72
N VAL A 167 8.00 7.50 -3.24
CA VAL A 167 6.88 7.05 -4.08
C VAL A 167 5.74 8.07 -4.03
N SER A 168 5.11 8.31 -5.17
CA SER A 168 3.94 9.18 -5.31
C SER A 168 2.85 8.49 -6.11
N GLY A 169 1.60 8.82 -5.86
CA GLY A 169 0.46 8.16 -6.48
C GLY A 169 -0.89 8.55 -5.92
N THR A 170 -1.89 7.77 -6.31
CA THR A 170 -3.28 7.89 -5.87
C THR A 170 -3.86 6.50 -5.59
N TYR A 171 -4.97 6.47 -4.86
CA TYR A 171 -5.79 5.28 -4.74
C TYR A 171 -7.27 5.64 -4.78
N GLU A 172 -8.06 4.70 -5.29
CA GLU A 172 -9.52 4.70 -5.20
C GLU A 172 -9.97 3.28 -4.84
N VAL A 173 -10.90 3.16 -3.91
CA VAL A 173 -11.54 1.90 -3.51
C VAL A 173 -13.04 2.13 -3.48
N ARG A 174 -13.81 1.26 -4.12
CA ARG A 174 -15.26 1.16 -3.91
C ARG A 174 -15.62 -0.25 -3.52
N ALA A 175 -16.00 -0.42 -2.26
CA ALA A 175 -16.39 -1.69 -1.66
C ALA A 175 -17.91 -1.70 -1.41
N PRO A 176 -18.70 -2.37 -2.25
CA PRO A 176 -20.15 -2.46 -2.07
C PRO A 176 -20.53 -3.43 -0.96
N GLU A 177 -21.76 -3.28 -0.45
CA GLU A 177 -22.43 -4.22 0.48
C GLU A 177 -21.67 -4.51 1.80
N GLN A 178 -20.86 -3.55 2.24
CA GLN A 178 -20.15 -3.63 3.52
C GLN A 178 -21.13 -3.38 4.66
N ASN A 179 -20.85 -3.94 5.84
CA ASN A 179 -21.61 -3.55 7.03
C ASN A 179 -21.37 -2.06 7.31
N GLU A 180 -22.41 -1.34 7.71
CA GLU A 180 -22.27 0.04 8.11
C GLU A 180 -21.42 0.15 9.40
N PRO A 181 -20.35 0.99 9.42
CA PRO A 181 -19.43 1.06 10.57
C PRO A 181 -20.06 1.63 11.84
N SER A 182 -21.05 2.52 11.70
CA SER A 182 -21.77 3.16 12.82
C SER A 182 -22.93 2.32 13.35
N ALA A 183 -23.32 1.27 12.65
CA ALA A 183 -24.41 0.39 13.06
C ALA A 183 -23.93 -0.71 14.00
N THR A 184 -24.83 -1.23 14.82
CA THR A 184 -24.56 -2.48 15.55
C THR A 184 -24.39 -3.62 14.55
N ILE A 185 -23.23 -4.28 14.57
CA ILE A 185 -22.92 -5.38 13.64
C ILE A 185 -23.83 -6.57 13.97
N THR A 186 -24.83 -6.81 13.14
CA THR A 186 -25.73 -7.96 13.20
C THR A 186 -25.77 -8.66 11.85
N PHE A 187 -26.10 -9.96 11.85
CA PHE A 187 -26.30 -10.69 10.60
C PHE A 187 -27.49 -10.08 9.85
N GLY A 188 -27.26 -9.66 8.60
CA GLY A 188 -28.27 -8.93 7.81
C GLY A 188 -28.49 -7.48 8.24
N GLY A 189 -27.61 -6.90 9.05
CA GLY A 189 -27.66 -5.50 9.44
C GLY A 189 -27.46 -4.51 8.28
N PRO A 190 -27.58 -3.19 8.56
CA PRO A 190 -27.48 -2.14 7.56
C PRO A 190 -26.19 -2.23 6.74
N LYS A 191 -26.33 -1.93 5.44
CA LYS A 191 -25.25 -2.02 4.46
C LYS A 191 -24.90 -0.66 3.89
N CYS A 192 -23.65 -0.49 3.49
CA CYS A 192 -23.17 0.66 2.77
C CYS A 192 -22.20 0.26 1.65
N THR A 193 -22.00 1.17 0.71
CA THR A 193 -20.82 1.17 -0.14
C THR A 193 -19.77 2.07 0.51
N ILE A 194 -18.60 1.51 0.79
CA ILE A 194 -17.46 2.27 1.30
C ILE A 194 -16.65 2.75 0.10
N ILE A 195 -16.44 4.05 0.01
CA ILE A 195 -15.63 4.71 -1.01
C ILE A 195 -14.44 5.36 -0.32
N LEU A 196 -13.23 4.97 -0.71
CA LEU A 196 -11.97 5.55 -0.22
C LEU A 196 -11.23 6.17 -1.40
N GLU A 197 -10.78 7.40 -1.23
CA GLU A 197 -10.01 8.10 -2.25
C GLU A 197 -8.86 8.85 -1.59
N GLY A 198 -7.69 8.83 -2.21
CA GLY A 198 -6.55 9.56 -1.67
C GLY A 198 -5.41 9.75 -2.66
N SER A 199 -4.48 10.62 -2.28
CA SER A 199 -3.25 10.91 -2.99
C SER A 199 -2.08 10.95 -2.01
N PHE A 200 -0.90 10.60 -2.50
CA PHE A 200 0.33 10.65 -1.75
C PHE A 200 1.46 11.14 -2.63
N GLU A 201 2.24 12.06 -2.10
CA GLU A 201 3.41 12.62 -2.76
C GLU A 201 4.62 12.48 -1.86
N ASN A 202 5.74 12.08 -2.47
CA ASN A 202 7.04 12.00 -1.82
C ASN A 202 7.03 11.13 -0.56
N LEU A 203 6.26 10.03 -0.57
CA LEU A 203 6.21 9.09 0.54
C LEU A 203 7.51 8.29 0.58
N LYS A 204 8.25 8.39 1.69
CA LYS A 204 9.51 7.67 1.87
C LYS A 204 9.27 6.18 2.05
N VAL A 205 9.86 5.39 1.15
CA VAL A 205 9.85 3.93 1.21
C VAL A 205 11.00 3.46 2.09
N LYS A 206 10.68 2.74 3.16
CA LYS A 206 11.64 2.12 4.06
C LYS A 206 11.78 0.64 3.73
N ALA A 207 12.98 0.09 3.89
CA ALA A 207 13.13 -1.36 3.89
C ALA A 207 12.55 -1.94 5.18
N GLN A 208 11.91 -3.10 5.09
CA GLN A 208 11.48 -3.89 6.25
C GLN A 208 12.66 -4.63 6.88
#